data_AF-A0A662XW66-F1
#
_entry.id   AF-A0A662XW66-F1
#
_cell.length_a   1.000
_cell.length_b   1.000
_cell.length_c   1.000
_cell.angle_alpha   90.00
_cell.angle_beta   90.00
_cell.angle_gamma   90.00
#
_symmetry.space_group_name_H-M   'P 1'
#
loop_
_entity.id
_entity.type
_entity.pdbx_description
1 polymer ?
#
loop_
_entity_poly.entity_id
_entity_poly.type
_entity_poly.pdbx_seq_one_letter_code
_entity_poly.pdbx_strand_id
1 'polypeptide(L)'
;MAAASEELLSFGSPRHGFSTSVHGSQSDSNKAEGEGSKDAAELLAFYRQRCEQFHAERESTLEHLAQIETSLKKANAALFQVKAELIDLEAQNNTLRIQEQDDRQKIQHLLTLTQPITEQVTFFRDCRPGSRTNYPIRRPPTPTTYPYPSTMHIASEEMRDRKKKKQQQQHPHFVYRGNATSAAASSQNAPPSKVLRTVYMPNEQTAALTKTIENLQKQLESHQKLTETRIQTVVDGFAEERAKLLLHQQHVEEKSSQLEKQVEKTKRILTQTTKDYLVLRHKSQETERLAHEELHQIKHKCQVLVTEKTELTHQVREETEALREVVREEGNQTVLEFRGQALARERDLHILKEQYAAMQEACTKRIQDLQVRLTKLRSRYRSLDKRRAMEMEGFTRDLAGLKRHLQKLEVMLYGRGLTSQERQVLRFDENYALDANELSDEIAALQRRLVDLSADLADA
;
A
#
# COMPACT_ATOMS: atom_id res chain seq x y z
N MET A 1 12.00 -18.43 29.49
CA MET A 1 10.78 -17.84 28.92
C MET A 1 10.90 -17.86 27.41
N ALA A 2 10.64 -19.04 26.85
CA ALA A 2 10.42 -19.24 25.43
C ALA A 2 8.91 -19.07 25.15
N ALA A 3 8.57 -18.85 23.88
CA ALA A 3 7.24 -18.70 23.30
C ALA A 3 6.72 -17.25 23.22
N ALA A 4 6.94 -16.63 22.05
CA ALA A 4 5.91 -15.93 21.29
C ALA A 4 6.57 -15.29 20.05
N SER A 5 6.25 -15.81 18.85
CA SER A 5 6.14 -15.11 17.56
C SER A 5 6.64 -15.95 16.37
N GLU A 6 5.94 -17.04 16.06
CA GLU A 6 5.94 -17.65 14.71
C GLU A 6 4.49 -17.68 14.23
N GLU A 7 4.02 -16.57 13.68
CA GLU A 7 2.77 -16.51 12.92
C GLU A 7 2.72 -15.15 12.21
N LEU A 8 3.15 -15.11 10.95
CA LEU A 8 2.69 -14.17 9.90
C LEU A 8 3.61 -14.33 8.69
N LEU A 9 3.29 -15.28 7.81
CA LEU A 9 3.55 -15.24 6.37
C LEU A 9 2.72 -16.37 5.71
N SER A 10 1.39 -16.23 5.77
CA SER A 10 0.45 -16.99 4.95
C SER A 10 -0.10 -16.06 3.88
N PHE A 11 0.48 -16.12 2.68
CA PHE A 11 -0.13 -15.60 1.47
C PHE A 11 0.07 -16.63 0.36
N GLY A 12 -1.01 -17.36 0.05
CA GLY A 12 -1.02 -18.31 -1.05
C GLY A 12 -2.20 -19.28 -1.00
N SER A 13 -3.45 -18.80 -0.95
CA SER A 13 -4.60 -19.65 -1.27
C SER A 13 -4.65 -19.92 -2.79
N PRO A 14 -4.66 -21.19 -3.24
CA PRO A 14 -4.94 -21.51 -4.64
C PRO A 14 -6.45 -21.36 -4.91
N ARG A 15 -6.82 -20.54 -5.89
CA ARG A 15 -8.20 -20.48 -6.38
C ARG A 15 -8.53 -21.75 -7.16
N HIS A 16 -9.45 -22.53 -6.60
CA HIS A 16 -10.23 -23.55 -7.30
C HIS A 16 -11.21 -22.90 -8.29
N GLY A 17 -11.31 -23.48 -9.49
CA GLY A 17 -12.51 -23.37 -10.32
C GLY A 17 -12.23 -23.15 -11.80
N PHE A 18 -12.06 -24.23 -12.56
CA PHE A 18 -12.79 -24.45 -13.81
C PHE A 18 -12.73 -25.95 -14.15
N SER A 19 -13.91 -26.57 -14.22
CA SER A 19 -14.15 -27.94 -14.65
C SER A 19 -15.28 -27.93 -15.68
N THR A 20 -15.36 -29.03 -16.44
CA THR A 20 -16.33 -29.42 -17.48
C THR A 20 -15.98 -28.92 -18.90
N SER A 21 -16.05 -29.72 -19.96
CA SER A 21 -16.35 -31.15 -20.12
C SER A 21 -15.87 -31.60 -21.51
N VAL A 22 -15.60 -32.90 -21.63
CA VAL A 22 -15.24 -33.64 -22.83
C VAL A 22 -16.49 -33.95 -23.69
N HIS A 23 -16.46 -33.68 -25.01
CA HIS A 23 -16.87 -34.61 -26.09
C HIS A 23 -16.89 -33.97 -27.50
N GLY A 24 -16.36 -34.72 -28.49
CA GLY A 24 -17.00 -34.80 -29.80
C GLY A 24 -16.20 -34.39 -31.06
N SER A 25 -15.57 -35.39 -31.68
CA SER A 25 -15.65 -35.66 -33.14
C SER A 25 -14.63 -35.03 -34.10
N GLN A 26 -14.02 -35.93 -34.87
CA GLN A 26 -13.14 -35.76 -36.03
C GLN A 26 -13.76 -34.89 -37.13
N SER A 27 -12.94 -34.07 -37.81
CA SER A 27 -12.62 -34.19 -39.25
C SER A 27 -11.90 -32.93 -39.77
N ASP A 28 -10.85 -33.20 -40.56
CA ASP A 28 -10.38 -32.43 -41.71
C ASP A 28 -10.09 -30.92 -41.58
N SER A 29 -8.81 -30.57 -41.43
CA SER A 29 -8.17 -29.52 -42.26
C SER A 29 -6.66 -29.41 -42.04
N ASN A 30 -5.91 -30.46 -42.40
CA ASN A 30 -4.47 -30.34 -42.64
C ASN A 30 -4.24 -29.59 -43.95
N LYS A 31 -4.13 -28.24 -43.94
CA LYS A 31 -3.46 -27.48 -45.02
C LYS A 31 -3.25 -25.96 -44.84
N ALA A 32 -3.36 -25.40 -43.62
CA ALA A 32 -3.16 -23.95 -43.41
C ALA A 32 -2.25 -23.56 -42.22
N GLU A 33 -1.47 -24.48 -41.65
CA GLU A 33 -0.74 -24.22 -40.38
C GLU A 33 0.71 -23.72 -40.54
N GLY A 34 1.19 -23.43 -41.75
CA GLY A 34 2.61 -23.17 -42.01
C GLY A 34 3.13 -21.76 -41.66
N GLU A 35 2.27 -20.74 -41.66
CA GLU A 35 2.67 -19.34 -41.45
C GLU A 35 2.25 -18.80 -40.08
N GLY A 36 0.99 -19.01 -39.65
CA GLY A 36 0.55 -18.61 -38.31
C GLY A 36 1.23 -19.36 -37.15
N SER A 37 1.74 -20.58 -37.41
CA SER A 37 2.50 -21.35 -36.41
C SER A 37 3.90 -20.77 -36.17
N LYS A 38 4.51 -20.15 -37.18
CA LYS A 38 5.83 -19.50 -37.04
C LYS A 38 5.72 -18.21 -36.24
N ASP A 39 4.70 -17.39 -36.51
CA ASP A 39 4.44 -16.17 -35.73
C ASP A 39 4.08 -16.49 -34.27
N ALA A 40 3.29 -17.55 -34.05
CA ALA A 40 2.99 -18.03 -32.70
C ALA A 40 4.24 -18.60 -31.99
N ALA A 41 5.11 -19.31 -32.70
CA ALA A 41 6.35 -19.85 -32.15
C ALA A 41 7.35 -18.73 -31.80
N GLU A 42 7.44 -17.68 -32.62
CA GLU A 42 8.28 -16.50 -32.37
C GLU A 42 7.77 -15.70 -31.16
N LEU A 43 6.45 -15.51 -31.05
CA LEU A 43 5.84 -14.87 -29.89
C LEU A 43 6.06 -15.69 -28.60
N LEU A 44 5.95 -17.02 -28.67
CA LEU A 44 6.27 -17.91 -27.54
C LEU A 44 7.75 -17.85 -27.16
N ALA A 45 8.66 -17.78 -28.14
CA ALA A 45 10.09 -17.61 -27.90
C ALA A 45 10.38 -16.27 -27.22
N PHE A 46 9.73 -15.19 -27.66
CA PHE A 46 9.82 -13.87 -27.03
C PHE A 46 9.36 -13.89 -25.56
N TYR A 47 8.19 -14.48 -25.27
CA TYR A 47 7.71 -14.57 -23.89
C TYR A 47 8.59 -15.48 -23.02
N ARG A 48 9.14 -16.57 -23.57
CA ARG A 48 10.12 -17.41 -22.85
C ARG A 48 11.38 -16.61 -22.50
N GLN A 49 11.96 -15.91 -23.47
CA GLN A 49 13.12 -15.06 -23.24
C GLN A 49 12.82 -13.96 -22.21
N ARG A 50 11.63 -13.35 -22.26
CA ARG A 50 11.23 -12.33 -21.29
C ARG A 50 11.05 -12.90 -19.88
N CYS A 51 10.51 -14.11 -19.76
CA CYS A 51 10.42 -14.81 -18.48
C CYS A 51 11.81 -15.14 -17.92
N GLU A 52 12.73 -15.63 -18.76
CA GLU A 52 14.12 -15.90 -18.37
C GLU A 52 14.83 -14.63 -17.90
N GLN A 53 14.67 -13.51 -18.62
CA GLN A 53 15.20 -12.20 -18.19
C GLN A 53 14.62 -11.78 -16.84
N PHE A 54 13.31 -11.89 -16.66
CA PHE A 54 12.66 -11.55 -15.40
C PHE A 54 13.14 -12.44 -14.25
N HIS A 55 13.38 -13.73 -14.50
CA HIS A 55 13.96 -14.64 -13.52
C HIS A 55 15.39 -14.23 -13.14
N ALA A 56 16.23 -13.89 -14.13
CA ALA A 56 17.60 -13.42 -13.88
C ALA A 56 17.63 -12.08 -13.12
N GLU A 57 16.77 -11.14 -13.47
CA GLU A 57 16.60 -9.87 -12.73
C GLU A 57 16.19 -10.16 -11.28
N ARG A 58 15.20 -11.04 -11.08
CA ARG A 58 14.76 -11.46 -9.73
C ARG A 58 15.90 -12.10 -8.94
N GLU A 59 16.66 -13.01 -9.54
CA GLU A 59 17.80 -13.64 -8.87
C GLU A 59 18.87 -12.63 -8.47
N SER A 60 19.23 -11.70 -9.37
CA SER A 60 20.16 -10.61 -9.05
C SER A 60 19.67 -9.71 -7.90
N THR A 61 18.37 -9.39 -7.88
CA THR A 61 17.80 -8.60 -6.76
C THR A 61 17.83 -9.39 -5.44
N LEU A 62 17.57 -10.69 -5.46
CA LEU A 62 17.64 -11.55 -4.28
C LEU A 62 19.07 -11.68 -3.76
N GLU A 63 20.04 -11.82 -4.65
CA GLU A 63 21.47 -11.83 -4.28
C GLU A 63 21.89 -10.51 -3.63
N HIS A 64 21.48 -9.37 -4.20
CA HIS A 64 21.78 -8.06 -3.63
C HIS A 64 21.12 -7.87 -2.25
N LEU A 65 19.88 -8.33 -2.08
CA LEU A 65 19.22 -8.35 -0.77
C LEU A 65 19.99 -9.21 0.23
N ALA A 66 20.44 -10.41 -0.16
CA ALA A 66 21.24 -11.27 0.71
C ALA A 66 22.60 -10.62 1.09
N GLN A 67 23.24 -9.90 0.16
CA GLN A 67 24.45 -9.13 0.45
C GLN A 67 24.19 -8.00 1.47
N ILE A 68 23.11 -7.25 1.31
CA ILE A 68 22.71 -6.22 2.27
C ILE A 68 22.45 -6.85 3.64
N GLU A 69 21.69 -7.95 3.70
CA GLU A 69 21.40 -8.64 4.97
C GLU A 69 22.68 -9.11 5.68
N THR A 70 23.64 -9.67 4.94
CA THR A 70 24.92 -10.08 5.53
C THR A 70 25.75 -8.88 6.00
N SER A 71 25.74 -7.77 5.26
CA SER A 71 26.40 -6.52 5.66
C SER A 71 25.79 -5.93 6.94
N LEU A 72 24.45 -5.96 7.05
CA LEU A 72 23.70 -5.51 8.21
C LEU A 72 23.99 -6.39 9.44
N LYS A 73 24.04 -7.71 9.26
CA LYS A 73 24.44 -8.66 10.32
C LYS A 73 25.86 -8.36 10.84
N LYS A 74 26.82 -8.09 9.93
CA LYS A 74 28.20 -7.72 10.30
C LYS A 74 28.26 -6.38 11.04
N ALA A 75 27.56 -5.36 10.56
CA ALA A 75 27.51 -4.04 11.21
C ALA A 75 26.89 -4.14 12.62
N ASN A 76 25.82 -4.91 12.78
CA ASN A 76 25.20 -5.16 14.08
C ASN A 76 26.16 -5.88 15.04
N ALA A 77 26.89 -6.91 14.57
CA ALA A 77 27.89 -7.60 15.39
C ALA A 77 28.98 -6.64 15.88
N ALA A 78 29.51 -5.77 15.01
CA ALA A 78 30.49 -4.76 15.40
C ALA A 78 29.90 -3.75 16.40
N LEU A 79 28.64 -3.33 16.22
CA LEU A 79 27.95 -2.44 17.15
C LEU A 79 27.80 -3.09 18.54
N PHE A 80 27.44 -4.37 18.60
CA PHE A 80 27.38 -5.10 19.86
C PHE A 80 28.75 -5.22 20.54
N GLN A 81 29.82 -5.44 19.77
CA GLN A 81 31.18 -5.46 20.30
C GLN A 81 31.58 -4.12 20.91
N VAL A 82 31.36 -3.01 20.21
CA VAL A 82 31.66 -1.65 20.73
C VAL A 82 30.82 -1.33 21.96
N LYS A 83 29.55 -1.77 22.00
CA LYS A 83 28.71 -1.63 23.21
C LYS A 83 29.28 -2.38 24.41
N ALA A 84 29.82 -3.58 24.20
CA ALA A 84 30.46 -4.33 25.29
C ALA A 84 31.71 -3.61 25.79
N GLU A 85 32.57 -3.14 24.88
CA GLU A 85 33.77 -2.37 25.22
C GLU A 85 33.44 -1.07 25.97
N LEU A 86 32.34 -0.39 25.60
CA LEU A 86 31.85 0.79 26.31
C LEU A 86 31.47 0.46 27.77
N ILE A 87 30.75 -0.63 27.98
CA ILE A 87 30.33 -1.07 29.32
C ILE A 87 31.56 -1.40 30.17
N ASP A 88 32.57 -2.05 29.60
CA ASP A 88 33.82 -2.37 30.29
C ASP A 88 34.59 -1.09 30.68
N LEU A 89 34.65 -0.11 29.78
CA LEU A 89 35.27 1.19 30.07
C LEU A 89 34.50 1.99 31.12
N GLU A 90 33.17 1.95 31.11
CA GLU A 90 32.33 2.58 32.14
C GLU A 90 32.56 1.92 33.50
N ALA A 91 32.66 0.58 33.54
CA ALA A 91 33.00 -0.15 34.76
C ALA A 91 34.40 0.25 35.28
N GLN A 92 35.40 0.35 34.40
CA GLN A 92 36.74 0.83 34.76
C GLN A 92 36.74 2.29 35.24
N ASN A 93 35.92 3.17 34.65
CA ASN A 93 35.81 4.55 35.10
C ASN A 93 35.21 4.62 36.51
N ASN A 94 34.20 3.79 36.78
CA ASN A 94 33.58 3.71 38.10
C ASN A 94 34.55 3.19 39.17
N THR A 95 35.39 2.19 38.86
CA THR A 95 36.41 1.71 39.80
C THR A 95 37.47 2.78 40.09
N LEU A 96 37.93 3.49 39.06
CA LEU A 96 38.87 4.62 39.23
C LEU A 96 38.27 5.75 40.07
N ARG A 97 36.99 6.09 39.86
CA ARG A 97 36.29 7.09 40.69
C ARG A 97 36.19 6.69 42.16
N ILE A 98 35.97 5.40 42.44
CA ILE A 98 35.97 4.89 43.81
C ILE A 98 37.37 5.02 44.42
N GLN A 99 38.41 4.63 43.68
CA GLN A 99 39.80 4.77 44.15
C GLN A 99 40.17 6.24 44.41
N GLU A 100 39.80 7.16 43.53
CA GLU A 100 40.02 8.60 43.74
C GLU A 100 39.33 9.09 45.01
N GLN A 101 38.12 8.61 45.30
CA GLN A 101 37.38 8.98 46.51
C GLN A 101 38.06 8.43 47.77
N ASP A 102 38.54 7.20 47.74
CA ASP A 102 39.31 6.60 48.85
C ASP A 102 40.62 7.34 49.08
N ASP A 103 41.33 7.71 48.02
CA ASP A 103 42.57 8.47 48.13
C ASP A 103 42.32 9.90 48.63
N ARG A 104 41.22 10.54 48.21
CA ARG A 104 40.78 11.82 48.81
C ARG A 104 40.50 11.68 50.30
N GLN A 105 39.88 10.60 50.75
CA GLN A 105 39.64 10.35 52.18
C GLN A 105 40.95 10.12 52.95
N LYS A 106 41.90 9.35 52.40
CA LYS A 106 43.24 9.17 52.99
C LYS A 106 43.98 10.49 53.11
N ILE A 107 43.95 11.32 52.07
CA ILE A 107 44.56 12.66 52.09
C ILE A 107 43.89 13.53 53.15
N GLN A 108 42.56 13.56 53.24
CA GLN A 108 41.84 14.31 54.28
C GLN A 108 42.18 13.84 55.68
N HIS A 109 42.30 12.53 55.90
CA HIS A 109 42.71 11.96 57.18
C HIS A 109 44.14 12.37 57.56
N LEU A 110 45.08 12.25 56.61
CA LEU A 110 46.47 12.70 56.80
C LEU A 110 46.55 14.21 57.05
N LEU A 111 45.76 15.02 56.34
CA LEU A 111 45.66 16.46 56.59
C LEU A 111 45.10 16.76 57.98
N THR A 112 44.14 15.97 58.46
CA THR A 112 43.60 16.12 59.83
C THR A 112 44.66 15.78 60.89
N LEU A 113 45.50 14.77 60.64
CA LEU A 113 46.60 14.39 61.54
C LEU A 113 47.79 15.36 61.51
N THR A 114 48.01 16.03 60.38
CA THR A 114 49.12 16.98 60.16
C THR A 114 48.73 18.43 60.34
N GLN A 115 47.44 18.73 60.56
CA GLN A 115 47.02 20.04 61.01
C GLN A 115 47.73 20.33 62.35
N PRO A 116 48.49 21.44 62.46
CA PRO A 116 48.98 21.86 63.76
C PRO A 116 47.77 22.05 64.66
N ILE A 117 47.82 21.48 65.86
CA ILE A 117 46.83 21.74 66.92
C ILE A 117 46.96 23.23 67.24
N THR A 118 46.21 24.05 66.51
CA THR A 118 45.92 25.41 66.93
C THR A 118 44.88 25.26 68.01
N GLU A 119 45.32 25.19 69.26
CA GLU A 119 44.46 25.45 70.41
C GLU A 119 43.83 26.82 70.21
N GLN A 120 42.63 26.86 69.64
CA GLN A 120 41.77 28.02 69.75
C GLN A 120 41.21 28.04 71.17
N VAL A 121 41.92 28.72 72.07
CA VAL A 121 41.35 29.21 73.33
C VAL A 121 40.28 30.24 72.96
N THR A 122 39.06 29.76 72.78
CA THR A 122 37.87 30.59 72.55
C THR A 122 37.29 30.96 73.91
N PHE A 123 37.48 32.21 74.31
CA PHE A 123 36.73 32.80 75.41
C PHE A 123 35.27 32.96 74.97
N PHE A 124 34.38 32.14 75.53
CA PHE A 124 32.95 32.29 75.38
C PHE A 124 32.47 33.51 76.15
N ARG A 125 31.98 34.52 75.43
CA ARG A 125 31.08 35.54 75.98
C ARG A 125 29.66 35.22 75.51
N ASP A 126 28.90 34.65 76.44
CA ASP A 126 27.46 34.75 76.64
C ASP A 126 26.50 34.59 75.45
N CYS A 127 25.82 33.43 75.49
CA CYS A 127 24.37 33.27 75.57
C CYS A 127 23.46 34.21 74.74
N ARG A 128 22.84 33.62 73.70
CA ARG A 128 21.38 33.75 73.45
C ARG A 128 20.85 32.60 72.57
N PRO A 129 19.79 31.89 72.99
CA PRO A 129 19.22 30.76 72.27
C PRO A 129 18.07 31.20 71.35
N GLY A 130 17.80 30.48 70.26
CA GLY A 130 16.52 30.63 69.57
C GLY A 130 16.41 30.09 68.16
N SER A 131 15.98 28.83 68.07
CA SER A 131 15.01 28.29 67.11
C SER A 131 15.36 28.17 65.61
N ARG A 132 15.43 26.90 65.20
CA ARG A 132 15.05 26.39 63.88
C ARG A 132 13.62 26.84 63.51
N THR A 133 13.37 27.16 62.24
CA THR A 133 12.16 26.76 61.50
C THR A 133 12.46 26.70 60.00
N ASN A 134 12.20 25.52 59.41
CA ASN A 134 12.13 25.28 57.96
C ASN A 134 10.81 25.82 57.40
N TYR A 135 10.79 26.30 56.15
CA TYR A 135 9.66 26.09 55.22
C TYR A 135 10.14 25.95 53.76
N PRO A 136 9.50 25.07 52.96
CA PRO A 136 9.83 24.82 51.56
C PRO A 136 9.02 25.73 50.64
N ILE A 137 9.65 26.27 49.58
CA ILE A 137 8.96 27.05 48.56
C ILE A 137 8.58 26.13 47.39
N ARG A 138 7.27 25.97 47.21
CA ARG A 138 6.61 25.37 46.03
C ARG A 138 6.84 26.24 44.79
N ARG A 139 7.10 25.57 43.66
CA ARG A 139 7.06 26.13 42.29
C ARG A 139 5.60 26.38 41.84
N PRO A 140 5.30 27.47 41.10
CA PRO A 140 4.09 27.57 40.28
C PRO A 140 4.32 27.15 38.82
N PRO A 141 3.23 26.85 38.08
CA PRO A 141 3.26 26.21 36.76
C PRO A 141 3.43 27.21 35.61
N THR A 142 4.10 26.75 34.56
CA THR A 142 4.30 27.41 33.26
C THR A 142 3.01 27.50 32.43
N PRO A 143 2.72 28.62 31.74
CA PRO A 143 1.84 28.64 30.57
C PRO A 143 2.60 28.24 29.30
N THR A 144 1.87 27.56 28.43
CA THR A 144 2.26 27.01 27.13
C THR A 144 2.86 28.05 26.19
N THR A 145 4.10 27.84 25.75
CA THR A 145 4.73 28.60 24.64
C THR A 145 5.17 27.61 23.57
N TYR A 146 4.67 27.81 22.35
CA TYR A 146 5.06 27.07 21.15
C TYR A 146 6.58 27.17 20.92
N PRO A 147 7.31 26.06 20.67
CA PRO A 147 8.72 26.14 20.34
C PRO A 147 8.87 26.36 18.83
N TYR A 148 9.13 27.61 18.44
CA TYR A 148 9.98 27.87 17.28
C TYR A 148 11.44 27.79 17.76
N PRO A 149 12.32 27.01 17.11
CA PRO A 149 13.72 26.90 17.53
C PRO A 149 14.50 28.13 17.01
N SER A 150 14.38 29.26 17.72
CA SER A 150 15.24 30.42 17.52
C SER A 150 16.49 30.27 18.38
N THR A 151 17.61 30.04 17.69
CA THR A 151 18.94 30.65 17.88
C THR A 151 19.44 30.91 19.31
N MET A 152 20.65 30.37 19.56
CA MET A 152 21.67 30.87 20.49
C MET A 152 21.50 30.52 21.98
N HIS A 153 22.37 29.63 22.48
CA HIS A 153 23.21 29.88 23.67
C HIS A 153 24.42 28.93 23.64
N ILE A 154 25.53 29.38 23.06
CA ILE A 154 26.86 28.88 23.41
C ILE A 154 27.66 30.12 23.81
N ALA A 155 27.62 30.44 25.10
CA ALA A 155 28.60 31.34 25.68
C ALA A 155 29.90 30.54 25.83
N SER A 156 30.85 30.80 24.94
CA SER A 156 32.24 30.38 25.08
C SER A 156 32.95 31.47 25.88
N GLU A 157 33.43 31.14 27.07
CA GLU A 157 34.37 31.98 27.81
C GLU A 157 35.72 32.00 27.07
N GLU A 158 35.95 33.05 26.28
CA GLU A 158 37.27 33.36 25.77
C GLU A 158 38.07 34.18 26.78
N MET A 159 39.20 33.62 27.19
CA MET A 159 40.34 34.35 27.72
C MET A 159 40.73 35.49 26.77
N ARG A 160 40.83 36.71 27.31
CA ARG A 160 41.49 37.84 26.66
C ARG A 160 42.77 38.20 27.39
N ASP A 161 43.86 38.10 26.63
CA ASP A 161 45.17 38.63 26.96
C ASP A 161 45.25 40.16 26.79
N ARG A 162 45.96 40.77 27.75
CA ARG A 162 46.90 41.91 27.67
C ARG A 162 46.45 43.30 27.17
N LYS A 163 46.66 44.29 28.06
CA LYS A 163 47.40 45.53 27.72
C LYS A 163 48.17 46.13 28.91
N LYS A 164 49.36 46.65 28.59
CA LYS A 164 50.42 47.20 29.46
C LYS A 164 50.10 48.58 30.04
N LYS A 165 50.61 48.86 31.26
CA LYS A 165 51.45 50.01 31.72
C LYS A 165 51.06 50.52 33.11
N LYS A 166 52.04 50.48 34.03
CA LYS A 166 52.43 51.48 35.06
C LYS A 166 53.67 50.90 35.76
N GLN A 167 54.88 51.43 35.54
CA GLN A 167 55.52 52.49 36.34
C GLN A 167 55.31 52.35 37.85
N GLN A 168 56.32 51.79 38.53
CA GLN A 168 56.90 52.19 39.83
C GLN A 168 58.05 51.20 40.09
N GLN A 169 59.30 51.61 39.93
CA GLN A 169 60.14 52.08 41.04
C GLN A 169 59.94 51.24 42.30
N GLN A 170 60.86 50.31 42.58
CA GLN A 170 61.78 50.39 43.72
C GLN A 170 62.56 49.06 43.93
N HIS A 171 63.89 49.22 44.03
CA HIS A 171 64.92 48.39 44.66
C HIS A 171 65.05 46.88 44.37
N PRO A 172 66.22 46.43 43.84
CA PRO A 172 66.76 45.13 44.18
C PRO A 172 67.85 45.27 45.26
N HIS A 173 67.67 44.55 46.36
CA HIS A 173 68.71 44.32 47.36
C HIS A 173 69.61 43.19 46.84
N PHE A 174 70.82 43.55 46.40
CA PHE A 174 71.86 42.62 45.96
C PHE A 174 72.83 42.37 47.12
N VAL A 175 72.97 41.12 47.58
CA VAL A 175 74.14 40.68 48.34
C VAL A 175 74.46 39.23 47.94
N TYR A 176 75.48 39.04 47.12
CA TYR A 176 76.45 37.98 47.39
C TYR A 176 77.86 38.52 47.21
N ARG A 177 78.67 38.18 48.21
CA ARG A 177 79.97 38.74 48.57
C ARG A 177 81.05 37.91 47.89
N GLY A 178 81.98 38.57 47.21
CA GLY A 178 83.24 37.98 46.78
C GLY A 178 83.64 38.37 45.37
N ASN A 179 84.53 39.35 45.25
CA ASN A 179 85.90 39.04 44.84
C ASN A 179 86.80 40.26 44.92
N ALA A 180 88.03 39.97 45.35
CA ALA A 180 89.11 40.90 45.53
C ALA A 180 89.70 41.37 44.19
N THR A 181 90.08 42.64 44.19
CA THR A 181 91.31 43.21 43.61
C THR A 181 91.75 42.76 42.22
N SER A 182 91.67 43.69 41.27
CA SER A 182 92.74 43.86 40.29
C SER A 182 93.10 45.34 40.20
N ALA A 183 94.37 45.59 40.54
CA ALA A 183 95.05 46.84 40.33
C ALA A 183 95.46 46.94 38.85
N ALA A 184 95.33 48.14 38.28
CA ALA A 184 96.05 48.52 37.08
C ALA A 184 96.44 50.00 37.14
N ALA A 185 97.76 50.20 37.07
CA ALA A 185 98.45 51.24 36.32
C ALA A 185 98.30 52.72 36.75
N SER A 186 99.34 53.20 37.45
CA SER A 186 100.03 54.47 37.15
C SER A 186 101.44 54.32 37.74
N SER A 187 102.46 53.97 36.96
CA SER A 187 103.39 54.92 36.32
C SER A 187 103.69 56.14 37.21
N GLN A 188 104.87 56.19 37.82
CA GLN A 188 105.91 57.20 37.52
C GLN A 188 107.11 57.07 38.49
N ASN A 189 108.30 57.11 37.87
CA ASN A 189 109.57 57.67 38.32
C ASN A 189 110.44 56.98 39.39
N ALA A 190 111.59 56.51 38.87
CA ALA A 190 112.86 56.26 39.55
C ALA A 190 113.42 57.53 40.25
N PRO A 191 114.35 57.36 41.21
CA PRO A 191 115.75 57.61 40.87
C PRO A 191 116.73 56.56 41.45
N PRO A 192 117.97 56.48 40.93
CA PRO A 192 118.96 55.48 41.35
C PRO A 192 119.88 56.05 42.44
N SER A 193 120.29 55.26 43.44
CA SER A 193 121.67 55.31 43.96
C SER A 193 121.93 54.28 45.07
N LYS A 194 123.19 53.81 45.06
CA LYS A 194 123.92 53.06 46.10
C LYS A 194 123.77 51.53 46.05
N VAL A 195 124.51 50.99 45.10
CA VAL A 195 125.04 49.62 45.11
C VAL A 195 125.87 49.42 46.38
N LEU A 196 125.30 48.73 47.36
CA LEU A 196 126.06 48.07 48.43
C LEU A 196 126.38 46.68 47.92
N ARG A 197 127.59 46.50 47.38
CA ARG A 197 128.09 45.19 46.94
C ARG A 197 128.42 44.39 48.19
N THR A 198 127.43 43.74 48.78
CA THR A 198 127.65 42.72 49.80
C THR A 198 128.38 41.57 49.11
N VAL A 199 129.70 41.52 49.29
CA VAL A 199 130.53 40.36 48.93
C VAL A 199 130.07 39.23 49.84
N TYR A 200 129.28 38.35 49.27
CA TYR A 200 128.83 37.16 49.94
C TYR A 200 129.98 36.16 49.91
N MET A 201 130.71 36.07 51.02
CA MET A 201 131.62 34.95 51.24
C MET A 201 130.78 33.65 51.23
N PRO A 202 131.18 32.61 50.47
CA PRO A 202 130.48 31.33 50.45
C PRO A 202 130.48 30.72 51.85
N ASN A 203 129.40 30.97 52.60
CA ASN A 203 129.15 30.34 53.88
C ASN A 203 128.22 29.16 53.57
N GLU A 204 128.49 27.92 53.98
CA GLU A 204 127.70 26.73 53.58
C GLU A 204 126.19 26.89 53.86
N GLN A 205 125.86 27.65 54.91
CA GLN A 205 124.50 28.05 55.29
C GLN A 205 123.77 28.78 54.16
N THR A 206 124.51 29.46 53.30
CA THR A 206 123.99 30.32 52.26
C THR A 206 123.70 29.58 50.97
N ALA A 207 124.56 28.62 50.60
CA ALA A 207 124.27 27.65 49.55
C ALA A 207 123.12 26.70 49.96
N ALA A 208 122.99 26.40 51.26
CA ALA A 208 121.81 25.71 51.78
C ALA A 208 120.55 26.58 51.65
N LEU A 209 120.63 27.88 51.98
CA LEU A 209 119.52 28.82 51.82
C LEU A 209 119.13 29.05 50.35
N THR A 210 120.07 29.11 49.40
CA THR A 210 119.73 29.20 47.97
C THR A 210 119.04 27.94 47.49
N LYS A 211 119.49 26.75 47.91
CA LYS A 211 118.82 25.48 47.60
C LYS A 211 117.42 25.39 48.24
N THR A 212 117.22 25.91 49.45
CA THR A 212 115.87 25.96 50.05
C THR A 212 114.98 26.96 49.33
N ILE A 213 115.50 28.11 48.91
CA ILE A 213 114.77 29.07 48.07
C ILE A 213 114.40 28.44 46.72
N GLU A 214 115.32 27.75 46.06
CA GLU A 214 115.06 27.04 44.80
C GLU A 214 114.03 25.92 44.95
N ASN A 215 114.06 25.17 46.06
CA ASN A 215 113.03 24.17 46.36
C ASN A 215 111.67 24.82 46.63
N LEU A 216 111.62 25.92 47.38
CA LEU A 216 110.40 26.67 47.64
C LEU A 216 109.84 27.32 46.36
N GLN A 217 110.70 27.79 45.45
CA GLN A 217 110.30 28.30 44.13
C GLN A 217 109.72 27.19 43.25
N LYS A 218 110.36 26.00 43.19
CA LYS A 218 109.81 24.84 42.48
C LYS A 218 108.49 24.36 43.06
N GLN A 219 108.34 24.42 44.39
CA GLN A 219 107.08 24.13 45.06
C GLN A 219 106.01 25.17 44.71
N LEU A 220 106.37 26.46 44.67
CA LEU A 220 105.46 27.52 44.26
C LEU A 220 105.00 27.34 42.82
N GLU A 221 105.92 27.04 41.90
CA GLU A 221 105.61 26.79 40.48
C GLU A 221 104.75 25.53 40.29
N SER A 222 105.00 24.46 41.03
CA SER A 222 104.17 23.25 40.97
C SER A 222 102.77 23.50 41.53
N HIS A 223 102.66 24.28 42.61
CA HIS A 223 101.38 24.73 43.15
C HIS A 223 100.64 25.66 42.17
N GLN A 224 101.33 26.59 41.51
CA GLN A 224 100.74 27.47 40.48
C GLN A 224 100.17 26.66 39.32
N LYS A 225 100.94 25.71 38.77
CA LYS A 225 100.48 24.80 37.71
C LYS A 225 99.29 23.95 38.15
N LEU A 226 99.27 23.49 39.41
CA LEU A 226 98.14 22.75 39.97
C LEU A 226 96.89 23.64 40.10
N THR A 227 97.06 24.90 40.50
CA THR A 227 95.94 25.85 40.58
C THR A 227 95.43 26.26 39.21
N GLU A 228 96.31 26.48 38.23
CA GLU A 228 95.95 26.80 36.85
C GLU A 228 95.18 25.65 36.21
N THR A 229 95.67 24.41 36.34
CA THR A 229 94.95 23.22 35.84
C THR A 229 93.60 23.06 36.54
N ARG A 230 93.52 23.31 37.85
CA ARG A 230 92.24 23.31 38.58
C ARG A 230 91.28 24.42 38.15
N ILE A 231 91.78 25.62 37.85
CA ILE A 231 90.96 26.71 37.31
C ILE A 231 90.47 26.32 35.90
N GLN A 232 91.35 25.76 35.08
CA GLN A 232 91.02 25.34 33.72
C GLN A 232 89.93 24.26 33.72
N THR A 233 90.02 23.23 34.56
CA THR A 233 88.96 22.19 34.64
C THR A 233 87.61 22.74 35.08
N VAL A 234 87.61 23.74 35.98
CA VAL A 234 86.37 24.43 36.40
C VAL A 234 85.81 25.29 35.27
N VAL A 235 86.66 26.01 34.53
CA VAL A 235 86.24 26.83 33.37
C VAL A 235 85.69 25.92 32.25
N ASP A 236 86.35 24.80 31.98
CA ASP A 236 85.89 23.82 31.00
C ASP A 236 84.55 23.19 31.43
N GLY A 237 84.39 22.87 32.73
CA GLY A 237 83.12 22.41 33.29
C GLY A 237 81.99 23.43 33.13
N PHE A 238 82.24 24.72 33.38
CA PHE A 238 81.25 25.78 33.13
C PHE A 238 80.92 25.93 31.64
N ALA A 239 81.90 25.75 30.75
CA ALA A 239 81.68 25.80 29.31
C ALA A 239 80.79 24.63 28.84
N GLU A 240 81.02 23.41 29.36
CA GLU A 240 80.19 22.25 29.09
C GLU A 240 78.76 22.39 29.62
N GLU A 241 78.59 22.87 30.84
CA GLU A 241 77.26 23.12 31.42
C GLU A 241 76.50 24.17 30.62
N ARG A 242 77.18 25.26 30.22
CA ARG A 242 76.61 26.28 29.33
C ARG A 242 76.21 25.70 27.97
N ALA A 243 77.03 24.83 27.39
CA ALA A 243 76.70 24.16 26.13
C ALA A 243 75.48 23.23 26.27
N LYS A 244 75.40 22.45 27.36
CA LYS A 244 74.24 21.59 27.67
C LYS A 244 72.96 22.41 27.88
N LEU A 245 73.05 23.53 28.59
CA LEU A 245 71.92 24.45 28.78
C LEU A 245 71.45 25.06 27.45
N LEU A 246 72.37 25.48 26.58
CA LEU A 246 72.01 26.02 25.26
C LEU A 246 71.36 24.97 24.36
N LEU A 247 71.87 23.74 24.32
CA LEU A 247 71.24 22.64 23.57
C LEU A 247 69.86 22.30 24.13
N HIS A 248 69.71 22.28 25.47
CA HIS A 248 68.41 22.07 26.10
C HIS A 248 67.43 23.19 25.74
N GLN A 249 67.87 24.45 25.77
CA GLN A 249 67.06 25.59 25.38
C GLN A 249 66.63 25.50 23.91
N GLN A 250 67.55 25.20 23.00
CA GLN A 250 67.23 24.97 21.58
C GLN A 250 66.19 23.87 21.40
N HIS A 251 66.34 22.75 22.13
CA HIS A 251 65.40 21.65 22.05
C HIS A 251 63.99 22.02 22.57
N VAL A 252 63.91 22.84 23.62
CA VAL A 252 62.64 23.36 24.14
C VAL A 252 62.01 24.34 23.14
N GLU A 253 62.81 25.21 22.52
CA GLU A 253 62.35 26.16 21.49
C GLU A 253 61.84 25.41 20.24
N GLU A 254 62.55 24.38 19.78
CA GLU A 254 62.11 23.53 18.67
C GLU A 254 60.78 22.85 18.99
N LYS A 255 60.64 22.26 20.18
CA LYS A 255 59.38 21.66 20.64
C LYS A 255 58.25 22.68 20.74
N SER A 256 58.50 23.88 21.26
CA SER A 256 57.53 24.98 21.28
C SER A 256 57.07 25.31 19.86
N SER A 257 58.01 25.45 18.93
CA SER A 257 57.69 25.77 17.53
C SER A 257 56.87 24.68 16.83
N GLN A 258 57.10 23.39 17.18
CA GLN A 258 56.33 22.27 16.64
C GLN A 258 54.90 22.28 17.20
N LEU A 259 54.73 22.50 18.50
CA LEU A 259 53.42 22.60 19.14
C LEU A 259 52.63 23.80 18.61
N GLU A 260 53.27 24.96 18.44
CA GLU A 260 52.64 26.13 17.83
C GLU A 260 52.13 25.84 16.42
N LYS A 261 52.95 25.19 15.58
CA LYS A 261 52.52 24.75 14.23
C LYS A 261 51.35 23.76 14.28
N GLN A 262 51.34 22.83 15.24
CA GLN A 262 50.21 21.90 15.40
C GLN A 262 48.94 22.63 15.84
N VAL A 263 49.05 23.56 16.79
CA VAL A 263 47.92 24.40 17.25
C VAL A 263 47.38 25.26 16.11
N GLU A 264 48.23 25.83 15.27
CA GLU A 264 47.76 26.56 14.09
C GLU A 264 47.05 25.66 13.08
N LYS A 265 47.58 24.45 12.82
CA LYS A 265 46.93 23.48 11.93
C LYS A 265 45.56 23.08 12.45
N THR A 266 45.43 22.76 13.73
CA THR A 266 44.13 22.38 14.33
C THR A 266 43.15 23.54 14.33
N LYS A 267 43.60 24.78 14.60
CA LYS A 267 42.77 25.98 14.48
C LYS A 267 42.24 26.17 13.05
N ARG A 268 43.11 26.03 12.03
CA ARG A 268 42.68 26.14 10.61
C ARG A 268 41.64 25.08 10.26
N ILE A 269 41.88 23.82 10.64
CA ILE A 269 40.92 22.73 10.43
C ILE A 269 39.60 23.04 11.13
N LEU A 270 39.63 23.49 12.39
CA LEU A 270 38.43 23.85 13.15
C LEU A 270 37.64 24.98 12.47
N THR A 271 38.32 26.03 12.00
CA THR A 271 37.63 27.12 11.28
C THR A 271 37.01 26.64 9.97
N GLN A 272 37.68 25.73 9.26
CA GLN A 272 37.19 25.16 8.02
C GLN A 272 35.98 24.24 8.27
N THR A 273 36.06 23.32 9.24
CA THR A 273 34.94 22.42 9.57
C THR A 273 33.74 23.19 10.11
N THR A 274 33.97 24.26 10.89
CA THR A 274 32.88 25.14 11.36
C THR A 274 32.21 25.84 10.19
N LYS A 275 32.98 26.35 9.21
CA LYS A 275 32.43 26.95 8.00
C LYS A 275 31.62 25.93 7.19
N ASP A 276 32.17 24.73 6.97
CA ASP A 276 31.51 23.67 6.20
C ASP A 276 30.21 23.22 6.88
N TYR A 277 30.21 23.10 8.21
CA TYR A 277 29.01 22.81 8.99
C TYR A 277 27.93 23.87 8.82
N LEU A 278 28.28 25.16 8.89
CA LEU A 278 27.32 26.26 8.72
C LEU A 278 26.73 26.28 7.30
N VAL A 279 27.57 26.06 6.29
CA VAL A 279 27.11 25.97 4.89
C VAL A 279 26.20 24.76 4.71
N LEU A 280 26.57 23.61 5.25
CA LEU A 280 25.77 22.39 5.15
C LEU A 280 24.42 22.54 5.86
N ARG A 281 24.40 23.18 7.03
CA ARG A 281 23.17 23.49 7.76
C ARG A 281 22.25 24.40 6.95
N HIS A 282 22.78 25.46 6.35
CA HIS A 282 22.00 26.36 5.49
C HIS A 282 21.42 25.60 4.29
N LYS A 283 22.25 24.83 3.59
CA LYS A 283 21.82 24.01 2.45
C LYS A 283 20.73 23.01 2.84
N SER A 284 20.86 22.34 3.99
CA SER A 284 19.83 21.43 4.50
C SER A 284 18.50 22.15 4.68
N GLN A 285 18.52 23.31 5.34
CA GLN A 285 17.32 24.12 5.56
C GLN A 285 16.69 24.60 4.25
N GLU A 286 17.49 25.00 3.26
CA GLU A 286 17.00 25.37 1.93
C GLU A 286 16.36 24.18 1.22
N THR A 287 17.01 23.01 1.24
CA THR A 287 16.47 21.80 0.61
C THR A 287 15.18 21.32 1.28
N GLU A 288 15.09 21.41 2.61
CA GLU A 288 13.86 21.11 3.36
C GLU A 288 12.74 22.07 2.97
N ARG A 289 13.03 23.38 2.86
CA ARG A 289 12.05 24.38 2.46
C ARG A 289 11.53 24.11 1.04
N LEU A 290 12.42 23.83 0.09
CA LEU A 290 12.06 23.50 -1.28
C LEU A 290 11.22 22.21 -1.34
N ALA A 291 11.60 21.16 -0.61
CA ALA A 291 10.81 19.94 -0.53
C ALA A 291 9.41 20.18 0.06
N HIS A 292 9.28 21.07 1.06
CA HIS A 292 7.99 21.47 1.59
C HIS A 292 7.14 22.25 0.58
N GLU A 293 7.75 23.14 -0.19
CA GLU A 293 7.08 23.89 -1.27
C GLU A 293 6.58 22.92 -2.37
N GLU A 294 7.40 21.97 -2.81
CA GLU A 294 7.04 20.95 -3.79
C GLU A 294 5.92 20.03 -3.27
N LEU A 295 6.02 19.56 -2.02
CA LEU A 295 4.97 18.77 -1.39
C LEU A 295 3.65 19.53 -1.29
N HIS A 296 3.70 20.83 -0.98
CA HIS A 296 2.51 21.66 -0.94
C HIS A 296 1.88 21.80 -2.33
N GLN A 297 2.68 22.02 -3.37
CA GLN A 297 2.19 22.07 -4.76
C GLN A 297 1.56 20.76 -5.20
N ILE A 298 2.19 19.62 -4.90
CA ILE A 298 1.64 18.29 -5.23
C ILE A 298 0.34 18.06 -4.46
N LYS A 299 0.32 18.36 -3.14
CA LYS A 299 -0.91 18.23 -2.33
C LYS A 299 -2.05 19.08 -2.88
N HIS A 300 -1.77 20.32 -3.28
CA HIS A 300 -2.76 21.20 -3.87
C HIS A 300 -3.30 20.63 -5.19
N LYS A 301 -2.42 20.17 -6.09
CA LYS A 301 -2.83 19.50 -7.34
C LYS A 301 -3.67 18.25 -7.07
N CYS A 302 -3.28 17.42 -6.11
CA CYS A 302 -4.07 16.24 -5.71
C CYS A 302 -5.44 16.64 -5.16
N GLN A 303 -5.55 17.71 -4.36
CA GLN A 303 -6.83 18.21 -3.87
C GLN A 303 -7.73 18.64 -5.02
N VAL A 304 -7.21 19.41 -5.98
CA VAL A 304 -7.97 19.84 -7.18
C VAL A 304 -8.42 18.64 -8.02
N LEU A 305 -7.53 17.67 -8.29
CA LEU A 305 -7.91 16.47 -9.03
C LEU A 305 -8.95 15.62 -8.29
N VAL A 306 -8.91 15.59 -6.95
CA VAL A 306 -9.93 14.91 -6.16
C VAL A 306 -11.26 15.63 -6.25
N THR A 307 -11.29 16.96 -6.17
CA THR A 307 -12.55 17.73 -6.32
C THR A 307 -13.15 17.55 -7.71
N GLU A 308 -12.33 17.66 -8.76
CA GLU A 308 -12.77 17.41 -10.15
C GLU A 308 -13.30 15.99 -10.33
N LYS A 309 -12.60 14.99 -9.78
CA LYS A 309 -13.06 13.60 -9.81
C LYS A 309 -14.40 13.45 -9.08
N THR A 310 -14.58 14.08 -7.92
CA THR A 310 -15.85 14.00 -7.19
C THR A 310 -16.99 14.65 -7.95
N GLU A 311 -16.76 15.80 -8.58
CA GLU A 311 -17.74 16.49 -9.43
C GLU A 311 -18.13 15.64 -10.65
N LEU A 312 -17.14 15.06 -11.35
CA LEU A 312 -17.41 14.14 -12.46
C LEU A 312 -18.19 12.91 -12.01
N THR A 313 -17.85 12.31 -10.86
CA THR A 313 -18.62 11.18 -10.34
C THR A 313 -20.04 11.55 -9.95
N HIS A 314 -20.27 12.79 -9.52
CA HIS A 314 -21.62 13.29 -9.24
C HIS A 314 -22.42 13.45 -10.52
N GLN A 315 -21.84 14.11 -11.54
CA GLN A 315 -22.46 14.30 -12.85
C GLN A 315 -22.83 12.95 -13.50
N VAL A 316 -21.90 11.99 -13.51
CA VAL A 316 -22.18 10.65 -14.05
C VAL A 316 -23.31 9.97 -13.27
N ARG A 317 -23.38 10.13 -11.95
CA ARG A 317 -24.49 9.57 -11.16
C ARG A 317 -25.82 10.19 -11.55
N GLU A 318 -25.88 11.52 -11.62
CA GLU A 318 -27.08 12.24 -12.04
C GLU A 318 -27.54 11.83 -13.45
N GLU A 319 -26.61 11.74 -14.41
CA GLU A 319 -26.90 11.27 -15.77
C GLU A 319 -27.42 9.83 -15.78
N THR A 320 -26.80 8.93 -15.01
CA THR A 320 -27.26 7.54 -14.92
C THR A 320 -28.62 7.42 -14.24
N GLU A 321 -28.91 8.26 -13.25
CA GLU A 321 -30.21 8.31 -12.58
C GLU A 321 -31.28 8.83 -13.53
N ALA A 322 -31.03 9.94 -14.22
CA ALA A 322 -31.92 10.48 -15.24
C ALA A 322 -32.23 9.45 -16.35
N LEU A 323 -31.22 8.76 -16.87
CA LEU A 323 -31.41 7.69 -17.86
C LEU A 323 -32.24 6.52 -17.30
N ARG A 324 -32.03 6.12 -16.04
CA ARG A 324 -32.86 5.09 -15.39
C ARG A 324 -34.30 5.54 -15.25
N GLU A 325 -34.56 6.82 -14.99
CA GLU A 325 -35.91 7.35 -14.89
C GLU A 325 -36.61 7.31 -16.25
N VAL A 326 -35.95 7.77 -17.31
CA VAL A 326 -36.48 7.73 -18.68
C VAL A 326 -36.81 6.29 -19.09
N VAL A 327 -35.88 5.35 -18.91
CA VAL A 327 -36.13 3.92 -19.24
C VAL A 327 -37.30 3.35 -18.43
N ARG A 328 -37.44 3.75 -17.16
CA ARG A 328 -38.56 3.33 -16.31
C ARG A 328 -39.88 3.91 -16.82
N GLU A 329 -39.90 5.18 -17.22
CA GLU A 329 -41.08 5.85 -17.76
C GLU A 329 -41.51 5.24 -19.09
N GLU A 330 -40.58 5.02 -20.03
CA GLU A 330 -40.83 4.33 -21.30
C GLU A 330 -41.33 2.89 -21.06
N GLY A 331 -40.72 2.17 -20.12
CA GLY A 331 -41.20 0.85 -19.69
C GLY A 331 -42.63 0.89 -19.13
N ASN A 332 -42.96 1.89 -18.31
CA ASN A 332 -44.31 2.06 -17.79
C ASN A 332 -45.32 2.43 -18.89
N GLN A 333 -44.95 3.28 -19.84
CA GLN A 333 -45.81 3.66 -20.97
C GLN A 333 -46.13 2.45 -21.85
N THR A 334 -45.12 1.68 -22.25
CA THR A 334 -45.33 0.46 -23.05
C THR A 334 -46.23 -0.57 -22.33
N VAL A 335 -46.04 -0.76 -21.01
CA VAL A 335 -46.94 -1.61 -20.21
C VAL A 335 -48.38 -1.09 -20.21
N LEU A 336 -48.59 0.22 -20.09
CA LEU A 336 -49.92 0.83 -20.14
C LEU A 336 -50.57 0.65 -21.51
N GLU A 337 -49.81 0.81 -22.60
CA GLU A 337 -50.28 0.59 -23.96
C GLU A 337 -50.70 -0.87 -24.19
N PHE A 338 -49.86 -1.84 -23.82
CA PHE A 338 -50.21 -3.26 -23.94
C PHE A 338 -51.42 -3.64 -23.09
N ARG A 339 -51.52 -3.08 -21.87
CA ARG A 339 -52.71 -3.27 -21.03
C ARG A 339 -53.96 -2.68 -21.70
N GLY A 340 -53.86 -1.50 -22.29
CA GLY A 340 -54.95 -0.87 -23.04
C GLY A 340 -55.39 -1.70 -24.24
N GLN A 341 -54.43 -2.24 -25.01
CA GLN A 341 -54.70 -3.14 -26.12
C GLN A 341 -55.37 -4.43 -25.66
N ALA A 342 -54.89 -5.07 -24.59
CA ALA A 342 -55.50 -6.27 -24.03
C ALA A 342 -56.97 -6.03 -23.64
N LEU A 343 -57.24 -4.92 -22.93
CA LEU A 343 -58.61 -4.54 -22.56
C LEU A 343 -59.49 -4.27 -23.79
N ALA A 344 -58.95 -3.66 -24.85
CA ALA A 344 -59.70 -3.46 -26.09
C ALA A 344 -60.06 -4.80 -26.75
N ARG A 345 -59.11 -5.74 -26.84
CA ARG A 345 -59.36 -7.08 -27.38
C ARG A 345 -60.34 -7.87 -26.54
N GLU A 346 -60.32 -7.73 -25.22
CA GLU A 346 -61.32 -8.33 -24.33
C GLU A 346 -62.72 -7.79 -24.59
N ARG A 347 -62.87 -6.47 -24.82
CA ARG A 347 -64.16 -5.87 -25.21
C ARG A 347 -64.64 -6.41 -26.56
N ASP A 348 -63.76 -6.48 -27.56
CA ASP A 348 -64.11 -7.02 -28.87
C ASP A 348 -64.54 -8.49 -28.79
N LEU A 349 -63.82 -9.30 -28.01
CA LEU A 349 -64.19 -10.70 -27.75
C LEU A 349 -65.54 -10.80 -27.03
N HIS A 350 -65.84 -9.87 -26.12
CA HIS A 350 -67.13 -9.84 -25.44
C HIS A 350 -68.27 -9.55 -26.43
N ILE A 351 -68.11 -8.53 -27.28
CA ILE A 351 -69.08 -8.19 -28.34
C ILE A 351 -69.30 -9.38 -29.28
N LEU A 352 -68.21 -10.04 -29.72
CA LEU A 352 -68.32 -11.23 -30.58
C LEU A 352 -69.04 -12.39 -29.90
N LYS A 353 -68.80 -12.60 -28.59
CA LYS A 353 -69.53 -13.61 -27.81
C LYS A 353 -71.01 -13.30 -27.72
N GLU A 354 -71.38 -12.04 -27.50
CA GLU A 354 -72.78 -11.59 -27.48
C GLU A 354 -73.44 -11.79 -28.85
N GLN A 355 -72.77 -11.40 -29.93
CA GLN A 355 -73.25 -11.60 -31.30
C GLN A 355 -73.44 -13.09 -31.63
N TYR A 356 -72.47 -13.93 -31.25
CA TYR A 356 -72.56 -15.38 -31.43
C TYR A 356 -73.72 -15.98 -30.63
N ALA A 357 -73.90 -15.56 -29.37
CA ALA A 357 -75.03 -15.99 -28.54
C ALA A 357 -76.37 -15.59 -29.18
N ALA A 358 -76.51 -14.35 -29.65
CA ALA A 358 -77.71 -13.89 -30.35
C ALA A 358 -78.00 -14.69 -31.64
N MET A 359 -76.97 -14.99 -32.43
CA MET A 359 -77.09 -15.83 -33.62
C MET A 359 -77.49 -17.27 -33.26
N GLN A 360 -76.87 -17.85 -32.23
CA GLN A 360 -77.21 -19.18 -31.74
C GLN A 360 -78.66 -19.25 -31.24
N GLU A 361 -79.13 -18.22 -30.52
CA GLU A 361 -80.55 -18.09 -30.15
C GLU A 361 -81.46 -17.99 -31.38
N ALA A 362 -81.09 -17.24 -32.41
CA ALA A 362 -81.89 -17.14 -33.64
C ALA A 362 -81.97 -18.49 -34.38
N CYS A 363 -80.85 -19.22 -34.48
CA CYS A 363 -80.81 -20.55 -35.08
C CYS A 363 -81.62 -21.57 -34.27
N THR A 364 -81.50 -21.57 -32.94
CA THR A 364 -82.27 -22.48 -32.07
C THR A 364 -83.77 -22.19 -32.15
N LYS A 365 -84.19 -20.92 -32.17
CA LYS A 365 -85.59 -20.52 -32.43
C LYS A 365 -86.09 -21.05 -33.77
N ARG A 366 -85.30 -20.89 -34.85
CA ARG A 366 -85.67 -21.43 -36.18
C ARG A 366 -85.76 -22.95 -36.20
N ILE A 367 -84.87 -23.65 -35.50
CA ILE A 367 -84.92 -25.11 -35.34
C ILE A 367 -86.20 -25.51 -34.61
N GLN A 368 -86.54 -24.83 -33.50
CA GLN A 368 -87.77 -25.08 -32.76
C GLN A 368 -89.02 -24.84 -33.62
N ASP A 369 -89.06 -23.76 -34.40
CA ASP A 369 -90.16 -23.47 -35.33
C ASP A 369 -90.33 -24.57 -36.39
N LEU A 370 -89.21 -25.01 -36.99
CA LEU A 370 -89.22 -26.11 -37.97
C LEU A 370 -89.65 -27.43 -37.31
N GLN A 371 -89.19 -27.72 -36.10
CA GLN A 371 -89.63 -28.89 -35.34
C GLN A 371 -91.13 -28.86 -35.08
N VAL A 372 -91.70 -27.71 -34.68
CA VAL A 372 -93.14 -27.54 -34.47
C VAL A 372 -93.94 -27.70 -35.77
N ARG A 373 -93.44 -27.15 -36.90
CA ARG A 373 -94.08 -27.35 -38.21
C ARG A 373 -94.06 -28.82 -38.62
N LEU A 374 -92.94 -29.49 -38.41
CA LEU A 374 -92.76 -30.91 -38.72
C LEU A 374 -93.67 -31.79 -37.87
N THR A 375 -93.79 -31.53 -36.56
CA THR A 375 -94.71 -32.29 -35.69
C THR A 375 -96.17 -32.08 -36.09
N LYS A 376 -96.58 -30.85 -36.46
CA LYS A 376 -97.91 -30.56 -37.02
C LYS A 376 -98.17 -31.29 -38.35
N LEU A 377 -97.17 -31.33 -39.24
CA LEU A 377 -97.28 -32.06 -40.50
C LEU A 377 -97.43 -33.57 -40.24
N ARG A 378 -96.60 -34.14 -39.37
CA ARG A 378 -96.68 -35.55 -38.95
C ARG A 378 -98.04 -35.88 -38.32
N SER A 379 -98.60 -35.00 -37.49
CA SER A 379 -99.93 -35.25 -36.91
C SER A 379 -101.04 -35.20 -37.96
N ARG A 380 -100.96 -34.28 -38.93
CA ARG A 380 -101.87 -34.23 -40.09
C ARG A 380 -101.79 -35.50 -40.94
N TYR A 381 -100.59 -35.95 -41.30
CA TYR A 381 -100.41 -37.22 -42.03
C TYR A 381 -100.97 -38.40 -41.24
N ARG A 382 -100.67 -38.52 -39.94
CA ARG A 382 -101.26 -39.55 -39.08
C ARG A 382 -102.79 -39.49 -39.04
N SER A 383 -103.39 -38.31 -39.02
CA SER A 383 -104.86 -38.17 -39.06
C SER A 383 -105.45 -38.58 -40.41
N LEU A 384 -104.75 -38.27 -41.50
CA LEU A 384 -105.14 -38.62 -42.86
C LEU A 384 -105.00 -40.13 -43.09
N ASP A 385 -103.90 -40.74 -42.63
CA ASP A 385 -103.68 -42.18 -42.67
C ASP A 385 -104.73 -42.92 -41.84
N LYS A 386 -105.06 -42.42 -40.64
CA LYS A 386 -106.18 -42.96 -39.84
C LYS A 386 -107.51 -42.87 -40.60
N ARG A 387 -107.80 -41.72 -41.23
CA ARG A 387 -109.01 -41.54 -42.03
C ARG A 387 -109.05 -42.51 -43.22
N ARG A 388 -107.95 -42.62 -43.98
CA ARG A 388 -107.82 -43.58 -45.09
C ARG A 388 -108.00 -45.01 -44.61
N ALA A 389 -107.43 -45.39 -43.48
CA ALA A 389 -107.63 -46.73 -42.91
C ALA A 389 -109.11 -47.00 -42.60
N MET A 390 -109.81 -46.05 -41.97
CA MET A 390 -111.24 -46.15 -41.69
C MET A 390 -112.09 -46.19 -42.98
N GLU A 391 -111.73 -45.41 -44.00
CA GLU A 391 -112.39 -45.43 -45.32
C GLU A 391 -112.16 -46.76 -46.03
N MET A 392 -110.93 -47.30 -46.01
CA MET A 392 -110.62 -48.63 -46.55
C MET A 392 -111.36 -49.74 -45.80
N GLU A 393 -111.48 -49.63 -44.48
CA GLU A 393 -112.34 -50.52 -43.69
C GLU A 393 -113.83 -50.39 -44.07
N GLY A 394 -114.31 -49.18 -44.35
CA GLY A 394 -115.65 -48.93 -44.89
C GLY A 394 -115.85 -49.60 -46.25
N PHE A 395 -114.99 -49.30 -47.22
CA PHE A 395 -115.05 -49.88 -48.56
C PHE A 395 -114.92 -51.40 -48.55
N THR A 396 -114.07 -51.97 -47.70
CA THR A 396 -113.95 -53.43 -47.57
C THR A 396 -115.22 -54.05 -46.98
N ARG A 397 -115.87 -53.41 -46.01
CA ARG A 397 -117.19 -53.83 -45.49
C ARG A 397 -118.28 -53.73 -46.56
N ASP A 398 -118.29 -52.65 -47.32
CA ASP A 398 -119.26 -52.42 -48.40
C ASP A 398 -119.07 -53.42 -49.55
N LEU A 399 -117.82 -53.66 -49.99
CA LEU A 399 -117.49 -54.71 -50.95
C LEU A 399 -117.90 -56.09 -50.45
N ALA A 400 -117.70 -56.39 -49.16
CA ALA A 400 -118.16 -57.64 -48.57
C ALA A 400 -119.70 -57.71 -48.54
N GLY A 401 -120.40 -56.60 -48.32
CA GLY A 401 -121.85 -56.48 -48.42
C GLY A 401 -122.34 -56.73 -49.85
N LEU A 402 -121.76 -56.06 -50.83
CA LEU A 402 -122.02 -56.25 -52.26
C LEU A 402 -121.77 -57.70 -52.70
N LYS A 403 -120.65 -58.30 -52.29
CA LYS A 403 -120.38 -59.72 -52.53
C LYS A 403 -121.46 -60.62 -51.94
N ARG A 404 -121.93 -60.34 -50.72
CA ARG A 404 -123.05 -61.07 -50.10
C ARG A 404 -124.36 -60.87 -50.87
N HIS A 405 -124.67 -59.67 -51.35
CA HIS A 405 -125.85 -59.41 -52.18
C HIS A 405 -125.76 -60.10 -53.54
N LEU A 406 -124.59 -60.07 -54.18
CA LEU A 406 -124.31 -60.75 -55.43
C LEU A 406 -124.46 -62.26 -55.25
N GLN A 407 -123.93 -62.83 -54.17
CA GLN A 407 -124.17 -64.23 -53.80
C GLN A 407 -125.65 -64.55 -53.56
N LYS A 408 -126.42 -63.66 -52.91
CA LYS A 408 -127.87 -63.84 -52.78
C LYS A 408 -128.58 -63.84 -54.13
N LEU A 409 -128.20 -62.94 -55.05
CA LEU A 409 -128.73 -62.90 -56.41
C LEU A 409 -128.33 -64.15 -57.21
N GLU A 410 -127.08 -64.62 -57.10
CA GLU A 410 -126.62 -65.87 -57.70
C GLU A 410 -127.47 -67.05 -57.22
N VAL A 411 -127.72 -67.16 -55.91
CA VAL A 411 -128.57 -68.22 -55.34
C VAL A 411 -130.02 -68.08 -55.84
N MET A 412 -130.56 -66.88 -55.98
CA MET A 412 -131.92 -66.68 -56.51
C MET A 412 -132.04 -67.00 -58.01
N LEU A 413 -131.03 -66.67 -58.82
CA LEU A 413 -131.06 -66.86 -60.27
C LEU A 413 -130.69 -68.28 -60.70
N TYR A 414 -129.76 -68.93 -60.00
CA TYR A 414 -129.18 -70.22 -60.41
C TYR A 414 -129.45 -71.37 -59.41
N GLY A 415 -130.17 -71.13 -58.31
CA GLY A 415 -130.52 -72.15 -57.30
C GLY A 415 -129.36 -72.65 -56.43
N ARG A 416 -128.11 -72.27 -56.75
CA ARG A 416 -126.86 -72.54 -56.01
C ARG A 416 -125.85 -71.43 -56.28
N GLY A 417 -124.92 -71.17 -55.35
CA GLY A 417 -123.83 -70.21 -55.58
C GLY A 417 -122.81 -70.71 -56.61
N LEU A 418 -122.39 -69.85 -57.55
CA LEU A 418 -121.42 -70.17 -58.60
C LEU A 418 -120.02 -70.44 -58.03
N THR A 419 -119.37 -71.48 -58.54
CA THR A 419 -118.01 -71.88 -58.17
C THR A 419 -116.96 -70.87 -58.65
N SER A 420 -115.77 -70.87 -58.04
CA SER A 420 -114.69 -69.93 -58.39
C SER A 420 -114.20 -70.08 -59.84
N GLN A 421 -114.34 -71.27 -60.43
CA GLN A 421 -113.98 -71.55 -61.82
C GLN A 421 -115.01 -70.97 -62.79
N GLU A 422 -116.31 -71.09 -62.49
CA GLU A 422 -117.39 -70.50 -63.31
C GLU A 422 -117.34 -68.97 -63.34
N ARG A 423 -116.91 -68.32 -62.24
CA ARG A 423 -116.69 -66.87 -62.19
C ARG A 423 -115.47 -66.38 -62.98
N GLN A 424 -114.46 -67.22 -63.20
CA GLN A 424 -113.30 -66.89 -64.04
C GLN A 424 -113.64 -66.97 -65.53
N VAL A 425 -114.46 -67.94 -65.93
CA VAL A 425 -114.89 -68.11 -67.34
C VAL A 425 -115.73 -66.93 -67.86
N LEU A 426 -116.42 -66.20 -66.97
CA LEU A 426 -117.23 -65.04 -67.32
C LEU A 426 -116.43 -63.72 -67.48
N ARG A 427 -115.11 -63.71 -67.23
CA ARG A 427 -114.26 -62.53 -67.41
C ARG A 427 -113.61 -62.55 -68.80
N PHE A 428 -114.24 -61.90 -69.78
CA PHE A 428 -113.74 -61.80 -71.16
C PHE A 428 -112.65 -60.71 -71.38
N ASP A 429 -112.36 -59.87 -70.37
CA ASP A 429 -111.63 -58.61 -70.58
C ASP A 429 -110.16 -58.58 -70.10
N GLU A 430 -109.61 -59.68 -69.60
CA GLU A 430 -108.22 -59.71 -69.07
C GLU A 430 -107.13 -59.83 -70.16
N ASN A 431 -107.48 -60.03 -71.44
CA ASN A 431 -106.52 -60.19 -72.54
C ASN A 431 -105.94 -58.87 -73.12
N TYR A 432 -106.33 -57.70 -72.60
CA TYR A 432 -105.87 -56.39 -73.09
C TYR A 432 -105.18 -55.52 -72.01
N ALA A 433 -104.86 -56.08 -70.84
CA ALA A 433 -104.14 -55.35 -69.80
C ALA A 433 -102.62 -55.54 -69.98
N LEU A 434 -101.92 -54.49 -70.40
CA LEU A 434 -100.46 -54.41 -70.42
C LEU A 434 -99.91 -54.55 -69.00
N ASP A 435 -98.82 -55.30 -68.85
CA ASP A 435 -98.20 -55.55 -67.55
C ASP A 435 -97.59 -54.26 -66.98
N ALA A 436 -97.50 -54.15 -65.64
CA ALA A 436 -97.07 -52.91 -64.97
C ALA A 436 -95.70 -52.38 -65.43
N ASN A 437 -94.83 -53.27 -65.90
CA ASN A 437 -93.53 -52.92 -66.46
C ASN A 437 -93.66 -52.32 -67.87
N GLU A 438 -94.53 -52.87 -68.72
CA GLU A 438 -94.81 -52.38 -70.08
C GLU A 438 -95.42 -50.97 -70.02
N LEU A 439 -96.31 -50.73 -69.06
CA LEU A 439 -96.88 -49.41 -68.81
C LEU A 439 -95.80 -48.40 -68.36
N SER A 440 -94.84 -48.83 -67.54
CA SER A 440 -93.75 -47.96 -67.08
C SER A 440 -92.81 -47.56 -68.22
N ASP A 441 -92.58 -48.47 -69.17
CA ASP A 441 -91.77 -48.23 -70.36
C ASP A 441 -92.48 -47.27 -71.32
N GLU A 442 -93.80 -47.41 -71.50
CA GLU A 442 -94.60 -46.46 -72.28
C GLU A 442 -94.66 -45.08 -71.64
N ILE A 443 -94.80 -44.99 -70.31
CA ILE A 443 -94.75 -43.72 -69.58
C ILE A 443 -93.38 -43.06 -69.76
N ALA A 444 -92.29 -43.82 -69.66
CA ALA A 444 -90.94 -43.30 -69.90
C ALA A 444 -90.78 -42.82 -71.36
N ALA A 445 -91.33 -43.54 -72.33
CA ALA A 445 -91.33 -43.13 -73.73
C ALA A 445 -92.12 -41.84 -73.97
N LEU A 446 -93.29 -41.69 -73.34
CA LEU A 446 -94.11 -40.48 -73.41
C LEU A 446 -93.46 -39.29 -72.71
N GLN A 447 -92.78 -39.52 -71.59
CA GLN A 447 -92.00 -38.48 -70.90
C GLN A 447 -90.86 -37.97 -71.77
N ARG A 448 -90.14 -38.86 -72.49
CA ARG A 448 -89.13 -38.43 -73.47
C ARG A 448 -89.76 -37.59 -74.58
N ARG A 449 -90.87 -38.05 -75.16
CA ARG A 449 -91.62 -37.30 -76.19
C ARG A 449 -92.09 -35.92 -75.72
N LEU A 450 -92.51 -35.80 -74.46
CA LEU A 450 -92.90 -34.52 -73.88
C LEU A 450 -91.70 -33.58 -73.69
N VAL A 451 -90.54 -34.12 -73.29
CA VAL A 451 -89.30 -33.33 -73.20
C VAL A 451 -88.88 -32.84 -74.58
N ASP A 452 -88.90 -33.70 -75.59
CA ASP A 452 -88.56 -33.34 -76.97
C ASP A 452 -89.52 -32.27 -77.51
N LEU A 453 -90.84 -32.43 -77.32
CA LEU A 453 -91.83 -31.42 -77.70
C LEU A 453 -91.69 -30.10 -76.90
N SER A 454 -91.25 -30.17 -75.65
CA SER A 454 -90.99 -28.96 -74.86
C SER A 454 -89.73 -28.22 -75.30
N ALA A 455 -88.73 -28.93 -75.83
CA ALA A 455 -87.55 -28.34 -76.45
C ALA A 455 -87.92 -27.70 -77.79
N ASP A 456 -88.72 -28.38 -78.61
CA ASP A 456 -89.21 -27.85 -79.90
C ASP A 456 -90.11 -26.60 -79.73
N LEU A 457 -90.82 -26.47 -78.60
CA LEU A 457 -91.61 -25.27 -78.24
C LEU A 457 -90.77 -24.15 -77.61
N ALA A 458 -89.54 -24.41 -77.15
CA ALA A 458 -88.63 -23.40 -76.63
C ALA A 458 -87.75 -22.77 -77.72
N ASP A 459 -87.56 -23.48 -78.84
CA ASP A 459 -86.82 -23.04 -80.03
C ASP A 459 -87.71 -22.43 -81.14
N ALA A 460 -89.03 -22.32 -80.91
CA ALA A 460 -90.02 -21.64 -81.76
C ALA A 460 -90.56 -20.37 -81.07
#